data_AF-E8Z6C8-F1
#
_entry.id   AF-E8Z6C8-F1
#
_cell.length_a   1.000
_cell.length_b   1.000
_cell.length_c   1.000
_cell.angle_alpha   90.00
_cell.angle_beta   90.00
_cell.angle_gamma   90.00
#
_symmetry.space_group_name_H-M   'P 1'
#
loop_
_entity.id
_entity.type
_entity.pdbx_description
1 polymer ?
#
loop_
_entity_poly.entity_id
_entity_poly.type
_entity_poly.pdbx_seq_one_letter_code
_entity_poly.pdbx_strand_id
1 'polypeptide(L)'
;AVALPASAEVCPGASGLLSAVTDMAPGCFQNCQSLCGPLNEMVTQYMANPDVEAVKAQVCEQPEAFSCFFGANTRVCAPVMAAGASFGIELPKNMGDLRRQCSLLSGGGPNMDIQGNETDPDDISTSKLLTSSSSPVSTAAAAVLAAAAAASQLL
;
A
#
# COMPACT_ATOMS: atom_id res chain seq x y z
N ALA A 1 -35.99 24.15 3.67
CA ALA A 1 -34.57 23.78 3.90
C ALA A 1 -34.53 22.28 4.09
N VAL A 2 -33.85 21.54 3.22
CA VAL A 2 -33.65 20.09 3.41
C VAL A 2 -32.46 19.97 4.35
N ALA A 3 -32.69 19.44 5.56
CA ALA A 3 -31.61 19.03 6.45
C ALA A 3 -30.90 17.86 5.76
N LEU A 4 -29.71 18.11 5.24
CA LEU A 4 -28.85 17.06 4.74
C LEU A 4 -28.43 16.18 5.92
N PRO A 5 -28.27 14.87 5.72
CA PRO A 5 -27.68 14.02 6.75
C PRO A 5 -26.28 14.56 7.08
N ALA A 6 -25.91 14.52 8.37
CA ALA A 6 -24.62 15.01 8.86
C ALA A 6 -23.42 14.47 8.06
N SER A 7 -23.57 13.29 7.47
CA SER A 7 -22.63 12.62 6.58
C SER A 7 -22.39 13.32 5.23
N ALA A 8 -23.39 13.99 4.66
CA ALA A 8 -23.27 14.77 3.41
C ALA A 8 -22.64 16.16 3.62
N GLU A 9 -22.72 16.68 4.85
CA GLU A 9 -22.02 17.91 5.24
C GLU A 9 -20.52 17.66 5.46
N VAL A 10 -20.18 16.47 5.94
CA VAL A 10 -18.79 16.09 6.23
C VAL A 10 -18.06 15.60 4.97
N CYS A 11 -18.73 14.79 4.14
CA CYS A 11 -18.24 14.41 2.82
C CYS A 11 -19.28 14.80 1.74
N PRO A 12 -19.03 15.84 0.93
CA PRO A 12 -19.98 16.25 -0.10
C PRO A 12 -20.18 15.14 -1.13
N GLY A 13 -21.44 14.75 -1.35
CA GLY A 13 -21.81 13.67 -2.27
C GLY A 13 -21.72 12.26 -1.67
N ALA A 14 -21.46 12.12 -0.36
CA ALA A 14 -21.53 10.83 0.31
C ALA A 14 -22.92 10.22 0.18
N SER A 15 -22.97 8.97 -0.30
CA SER A 15 -24.21 8.21 -0.45
C SER A 15 -23.94 6.72 -0.21
N GLY A 16 -25.01 5.96 0.05
CA GLY A 16 -24.93 4.52 0.28
C GLY A 16 -23.95 4.16 1.39
N LEU A 17 -22.98 3.28 1.06
CA LEU A 17 -22.00 2.78 2.02
C LEU A 17 -21.07 3.89 2.55
N LEU A 18 -20.71 4.89 1.74
CA LEU A 18 -19.88 6.00 2.23
C LEU A 18 -20.61 6.82 3.29
N SER A 19 -21.92 7.05 3.13
CA SER A 19 -22.75 7.74 4.14
C SER A 19 -22.77 6.98 5.47
N ALA A 20 -22.91 5.65 5.41
CA ALA A 20 -22.89 4.83 6.61
C ALA A 20 -21.52 4.89 7.32
N VAL A 21 -20.43 4.89 6.56
CA VAL A 21 -19.07 4.99 7.12
C VAL A 21 -18.79 6.37 7.72
N THR A 22 -19.26 7.45 7.07
CA THR A 22 -19.12 8.81 7.60
C THR A 22 -19.99 9.04 8.84
N ASP A 23 -21.18 8.43 8.91
CA ASP A 23 -22.04 8.49 10.11
C ASP A 23 -21.44 7.75 11.33
N MET A 24 -20.66 6.69 11.10
CA MET A 24 -19.97 5.96 12.19
C MET A 24 -18.76 6.72 12.76
N ALA A 25 -18.14 7.58 11.96
CA ALA A 25 -16.94 8.32 12.36
C ALA A 25 -16.93 9.77 11.85
N PRO A 26 -17.94 10.59 12.18
CA PRO A 26 -18.07 11.94 11.64
C PRO A 26 -16.86 12.80 12.00
N GLY A 27 -16.31 12.63 13.22
CA GLY A 27 -15.10 13.34 13.66
C GLY A 27 -13.84 12.98 12.85
N CYS A 28 -13.77 11.78 12.27
CA CYS A 28 -12.65 11.42 11.39
C CYS A 28 -12.69 12.25 10.11
N PHE A 29 -13.84 12.27 9.44
CA PHE A 29 -13.98 12.95 8.16
C PHE A 29 -14.06 14.48 8.30
N GLN A 30 -14.50 15.00 9.45
CA GLN A 30 -14.37 16.43 9.79
C GLN A 30 -12.90 16.86 9.84
N ASN A 31 -12.03 16.04 10.43
CA ASN A 31 -10.60 16.32 10.52
C ASN A 31 -9.84 15.97 9.22
N CYS A 32 -10.41 15.10 8.39
CA CYS A 32 -9.76 14.53 7.21
C CYS A 32 -10.64 14.63 5.95
N GLN A 33 -11.10 15.83 5.58
CA GLN A 33 -11.99 16.02 4.42
C GLN A 33 -11.40 15.57 3.08
N SER A 34 -10.07 15.60 2.94
CA SER A 34 -9.36 15.12 1.75
C SER A 34 -9.56 13.62 1.48
N LEU A 35 -10.04 12.85 2.45
CA LEU A 35 -10.38 11.44 2.28
C LEU A 35 -11.68 11.19 1.53
N CYS A 36 -12.61 12.15 1.57
CA CYS A 36 -13.95 11.94 1.04
C CYS A 36 -13.95 11.57 -0.46
N GLY A 37 -13.08 12.20 -1.26
CA GLY A 37 -12.96 11.94 -2.70
C GLY A 37 -12.46 10.52 -2.99
N PRO A 38 -11.23 10.17 -2.57
CA PRO A 38 -10.66 8.83 -2.79
C PRO A 38 -11.54 7.71 -2.22
N LEU A 39 -12.12 7.91 -1.03
CA LEU A 39 -12.96 6.90 -0.40
C LEU A 39 -14.29 6.71 -1.13
N ASN A 40 -14.90 7.78 -1.66
CA ASN A 40 -16.11 7.68 -2.47
C ASN A 40 -15.87 6.89 -3.76
N GLU A 41 -14.74 7.13 -4.41
CA GLU A 41 -14.35 6.41 -5.61
C GLU A 41 -14.15 4.92 -5.32
N MET A 42 -13.39 4.58 -4.27
CA MET A 42 -13.17 3.19 -3.85
C MET A 42 -14.46 2.47 -3.49
N VAL A 43 -15.35 3.13 -2.72
CA VAL A 43 -16.65 2.56 -2.35
C VAL A 43 -17.50 2.32 -3.59
N THR A 44 -17.51 3.27 -4.54
CA THR A 44 -18.26 3.13 -5.80
C THR A 44 -17.72 1.96 -6.63
N GLN A 45 -16.40 1.84 -6.76
CA GLN A 45 -15.78 0.73 -7.47
C GLN A 45 -16.05 -0.61 -6.78
N TYR A 46 -15.93 -0.68 -5.45
CA TYR A 46 -16.19 -1.89 -4.67
C TYR A 46 -17.65 -2.35 -4.75
N MET A 47 -18.60 -1.41 -4.75
CA MET A 47 -20.01 -1.71 -4.96
C MET A 47 -20.31 -2.19 -6.38
N ALA A 48 -19.56 -1.72 -7.38
CA ALA A 48 -19.67 -2.20 -8.75
C ALA A 48 -19.03 -3.58 -8.96
N ASN A 49 -17.84 -3.79 -8.38
CA ASN A 49 -17.08 -5.03 -8.41
C ASN A 49 -16.39 -5.21 -7.05
N PRO A 50 -16.80 -6.17 -6.21
CA PRO A 50 -16.24 -6.37 -4.88
C PRO A 50 -14.86 -7.04 -4.95
N ASP A 51 -13.87 -6.29 -5.44
CA ASP A 51 -12.47 -6.68 -5.56
C ASP A 51 -11.64 -5.95 -4.50
N VAL A 52 -11.33 -6.68 -3.43
CA VAL A 52 -10.56 -6.17 -2.30
C VAL A 52 -9.12 -5.83 -2.69
N GLU A 53 -8.53 -6.58 -3.63
CA GLU A 53 -7.15 -6.36 -4.08
C GLU A 53 -7.06 -5.09 -4.93
N ALA A 54 -8.06 -4.82 -5.77
CA ALA A 54 -8.17 -3.57 -6.51
C ALA A 54 -8.32 -2.36 -5.57
N VAL A 55 -9.13 -2.48 -4.52
CA VAL A 55 -9.26 -1.40 -3.51
C VAL A 55 -7.94 -1.18 -2.78
N LYS A 56 -7.23 -2.24 -2.38
CA LYS A 56 -5.90 -2.11 -1.76
C LYS A 56 -4.89 -1.46 -2.69
N ALA A 57 -4.90 -1.81 -3.99
CA ALA A 57 -4.05 -1.17 -4.97
C ALA A 57 -4.33 0.34 -5.07
N GLN A 58 -5.60 0.75 -5.08
CA GLN A 58 -5.99 2.16 -5.12
C GLN A 58 -5.57 2.93 -3.85
N VAL A 59 -5.65 2.31 -2.67
CA VAL A 59 -5.09 2.86 -1.42
C VAL A 59 -3.58 3.10 -1.57
N CYS A 60 -2.88 2.18 -2.25
CA CYS A 60 -1.45 2.25 -2.47
C CYS A 60 -1.01 3.20 -3.60
N GLU A 61 -1.90 3.59 -4.49
CA GLU A 61 -1.67 4.67 -5.46
C GLU A 61 -1.71 6.05 -4.81
N GLN A 62 -2.45 6.19 -3.69
CA GLN A 62 -2.62 7.46 -2.98
C GLN A 62 -2.44 7.31 -1.46
N PRO A 63 -1.30 6.79 -0.97
CA PRO A 63 -1.12 6.50 0.45
C PRO A 63 -1.16 7.77 1.30
N GLU A 64 -0.79 8.93 0.75
CA GLU A 64 -0.81 10.23 1.41
C GLU A 64 -2.21 10.67 1.77
N ALA A 65 -3.23 10.32 0.97
CA ALA A 65 -4.62 10.59 1.32
C ALA A 65 -4.97 9.91 2.65
N PHE A 66 -4.47 8.69 2.85
CA PHE A 66 -4.70 7.90 4.06
C PHE A 66 -3.83 8.29 5.25
N SER A 67 -2.83 9.15 5.05
CA SER A 67 -1.95 9.59 6.15
C SER A 67 -2.72 10.24 7.30
N CYS A 68 -3.87 10.87 7.01
CA CYS A 68 -4.71 11.54 7.99
C CYS A 68 -5.36 10.57 9.00
N PHE A 69 -5.52 9.28 8.65
CA PHE A 69 -6.00 8.24 9.58
C PHE A 69 -5.05 8.01 10.76
N PHE A 70 -3.77 8.35 10.59
CA PHE A 70 -2.72 8.01 11.54
C PHE A 70 -2.41 9.15 12.51
N GLY A 71 -1.72 8.84 13.59
CA GLY A 71 -1.30 9.82 14.60
C GLY A 71 -2.46 10.34 15.43
N ALA A 72 -2.65 11.66 15.46
CA ALA A 72 -3.61 12.32 16.34
C ALA A 72 -5.08 11.91 16.07
N ASN A 73 -5.41 11.54 14.82
CA ASN A 73 -6.77 11.19 14.43
C ASN A 73 -7.07 9.69 14.53
N THR A 74 -6.09 8.84 14.86
CA THR A 74 -6.27 7.38 14.89
C THR A 74 -7.44 6.94 15.75
N ARG A 75 -7.68 7.62 16.89
CA ARG A 75 -8.80 7.29 17.76
C ARG A 75 -10.16 7.64 17.16
N VAL A 76 -10.27 8.81 16.51
CA VAL A 76 -11.52 9.25 15.89
C VAL A 76 -11.81 8.52 14.58
N CYS A 77 -10.76 8.00 13.92
CA CYS A 77 -10.87 7.25 12.69
C CYS A 77 -10.87 5.72 12.85
N ALA A 78 -10.68 5.21 14.06
CA ALA A 78 -10.72 3.77 14.34
C ALA A 78 -11.99 3.06 13.84
N PRO A 79 -13.22 3.64 13.92
CA PRO A 79 -14.41 2.98 13.40
C PRO A 79 -14.36 2.79 11.88
N VAL A 80 -13.74 3.72 11.13
CA VAL A 80 -13.56 3.59 9.68
C VAL A 80 -12.60 2.45 9.36
N MET A 81 -11.50 2.32 10.11
CA MET A 81 -10.56 1.21 9.95
C MET A 81 -11.23 -0.13 10.25
N ALA A 82 -12.08 -0.20 11.28
CA ALA A 82 -12.85 -1.39 11.61
C ALA A 82 -13.88 -1.75 10.53
N ALA A 83 -14.52 -0.74 9.92
CA ALA A 83 -15.41 -0.94 8.79
C ALA A 83 -14.64 -1.53 7.60
N GLY A 84 -13.48 -0.97 7.24
CA GLY A 84 -12.61 -1.51 6.20
C GLY A 84 -12.21 -2.97 6.46
N ALA A 85 -11.82 -3.30 7.69
CA ALA A 85 -11.46 -4.67 8.08
C ALA A 85 -12.63 -5.66 7.90
N SER A 86 -13.87 -5.21 8.11
CA SER A 86 -15.07 -6.03 7.88
C SER A 86 -15.27 -6.41 6.40
N PHE A 87 -14.67 -5.65 5.49
CA PHE A 87 -14.64 -5.93 4.05
C PHE A 87 -13.35 -6.64 3.59
N GLY A 88 -12.48 -7.08 4.52
CA GLY A 88 -11.19 -7.71 4.20
C GLY A 88 -10.07 -6.71 3.87
N ILE A 89 -10.30 -5.42 4.11
CA ILE A 89 -9.33 -4.35 3.91
C ILE A 89 -8.76 -3.98 5.28
N GLU A 90 -7.70 -4.67 5.70
CA GLU A 90 -7.00 -4.35 6.94
C GLU A 90 -6.13 -3.12 6.78
N LEU A 91 -6.65 -1.95 7.20
CA LEU A 91 -5.82 -0.75 7.24
C LEU A 91 -4.74 -0.90 8.33
N PRO A 92 -3.48 -0.59 8.00
CA PRO A 92 -2.40 -0.61 8.96
C PRO A 92 -2.55 0.46 10.04
N LYS A 93 -1.80 0.36 11.13
CA LYS A 93 -1.91 1.28 12.27
C LYS A 93 -1.18 2.60 12.07
N ASN A 94 -0.29 2.68 11.09
CA ASN A 94 0.52 3.86 10.82
C ASN A 94 1.01 3.85 9.36
N MET A 95 1.52 5.01 8.93
CA MET A 95 2.00 5.23 7.56
C MET A 95 3.18 4.32 7.16
N GLY A 96 4.03 3.94 8.12
CA GLY A 96 5.15 3.03 7.86
C GLY A 96 4.68 1.62 7.51
N ASP A 97 3.69 1.12 8.24
CA ASP A 97 3.02 -0.15 7.93
C ASP A 97 2.26 -0.08 6.60
N LEU A 98 1.59 1.04 6.29
CA LEU A 98 0.93 1.25 4.99
C LEU A 98 1.91 1.15 3.84
N ARG A 99 3.02 1.87 3.93
CA ARG A 99 4.07 1.85 2.91
C ARG A 99 4.59 0.43 2.70
N ARG A 100 4.82 -0.33 3.79
CA ARG A 100 5.27 -1.73 3.70
C ARG A 100 4.26 -2.61 2.99
N GLN A 101 2.98 -2.53 3.34
CA GLN A 101 1.94 -3.31 2.68
C GLN A 101 1.85 -2.98 1.18
N CYS A 102 1.93 -1.69 0.83
CA CYS A 102 1.93 -1.25 -0.55
C CYS A 102 3.16 -1.73 -1.33
N SER A 103 4.34 -1.69 -0.73
CA SER A 103 5.55 -2.25 -1.35
C SER A 103 5.43 -3.75 -1.61
N LEU A 104 4.80 -4.51 -0.71
CA LEU A 104 4.55 -5.95 -0.91
C LEU A 104 3.52 -6.24 -2.01
N LEU A 105 2.53 -5.36 -2.18
CA LEU A 105 1.53 -5.47 -3.25
C LEU A 105 2.14 -5.11 -4.62
N SER A 106 3.02 -4.11 -4.69
CA SER A 106 3.66 -3.66 -5.93
C SER A 106 4.91 -4.47 -6.33
N GLY A 107 5.50 -5.23 -5.41
CA GLY A 107 6.66 -6.08 -5.67
C GLY A 107 6.72 -7.21 -4.64
N GLY A 108 6.65 -8.46 -5.10
CA GLY A 108 6.74 -9.61 -4.22
C GLY A 108 8.02 -9.60 -3.38
N GLY A 109 7.87 -9.49 -2.05
CA GLY A 109 8.89 -9.81 -1.04
C GLY A 109 9.98 -8.75 -0.78
N PRO A 110 10.61 -8.77 0.42
CA PRO A 110 11.52 -7.73 0.85
C PRO A 110 12.88 -7.89 0.16
N ASN A 111 13.23 -6.93 -0.68
CA ASN A 111 14.59 -6.42 -0.76
C ASN A 111 14.54 -4.92 -0.48
N MET A 112 14.32 -4.61 0.80
CA MET A 112 14.63 -3.29 1.33
C MET A 112 16.14 -3.26 1.58
N ASP A 113 16.92 -3.01 0.53
CA ASP A 113 18.24 -2.41 0.68
C ASP A 113 18.04 -0.94 1.09
N ILE A 114 17.54 -0.73 2.32
CA ILE A 114 17.78 0.53 3.02
C ILE A 114 19.19 0.38 3.58
N GLN A 115 20.18 0.61 2.72
CA GLN A 115 21.53 0.92 3.18
C GLN A 115 21.45 2.30 3.83
N GLY A 116 21.19 2.30 5.14
CA GLY A 116 21.47 3.44 5.99
C GLY A 116 22.93 3.82 5.79
N ASN A 117 23.14 5.10 5.50
CA ASN A 117 24.43 5.75 5.34
C ASN A 117 25.33 5.49 6.55
N GLU A 118 26.29 4.58 6.42
CA GLU A 118 27.48 4.53 7.26
C GLU A 118 28.63 5.14 6.47
N THR A 119 29.01 6.34 6.89
CA THR A 119 30.19 7.06 6.43
C THR A 119 31.42 6.40 7.04
N ASP A 120 32.32 5.86 6.21
CA ASP A 120 33.75 5.81 6.53
C ASP A 120 34.54 5.93 5.20
N PRO A 121 35.62 6.75 5.17
CA PRO A 121 36.39 7.05 3.97
C PRO A 121 37.44 5.99 3.64
N ASP A 122 38.01 6.10 2.44
CA ASP A 122 39.15 5.34 1.89
C ASP A 122 38.86 3.96 1.28
N ASP A 123 38.51 3.93 -0.02
CA ASP A 123 39.48 3.42 -1.00
C ASP A 123 39.15 3.94 -2.42
N ILE A 124 40.11 4.68 -2.97
CA ILE A 124 40.12 5.14 -4.35
C ILE A 124 40.45 3.94 -5.25
N SER A 125 39.51 3.54 -6.11
CA SER A 125 39.85 2.96 -7.41
C SER A 125 38.90 3.43 -8.50
N THR A 126 39.17 4.67 -8.90
CA THR A 126 39.35 5.09 -10.29
C THR A 126 38.60 4.26 -11.35
N SER A 127 37.50 4.85 -11.82
CA SER A 127 37.12 4.88 -13.24
C SER A 127 37.03 3.55 -13.98
N LYS A 128 35.82 2.97 -14.02
CA LYS A 128 35.32 2.38 -15.27
C LYS A 128 34.00 3.00 -15.68
N LEU A 129 34.18 4.15 -16.34
CA LEU A 129 33.19 4.80 -17.19
C LEU A 129 32.59 3.81 -18.20
N LEU A 130 31.26 3.92 -18.34
CA LEU A 130 30.50 3.88 -19.59
C LEU A 130 30.76 2.69 -20.52
N THR A 131 29.74 1.86 -20.72
CA THR A 131 29.22 1.72 -22.09
C THR A 131 27.79 1.19 -22.07
N SER A 132 26.89 2.02 -22.57
CA SER A 132 25.56 1.60 -23.00
C SER A 132 25.68 0.79 -24.29
N SER A 133 24.70 -0.13 -24.45
CA SER A 133 24.13 -0.60 -25.71
C SER A 133 24.99 -1.40 -26.69
N SER A 134 24.62 -2.68 -26.87
CA SER A 134 24.11 -3.21 -28.15
C SER A 134 23.80 -4.71 -28.04
N SER A 135 22.54 -5.09 -28.25
CA SER A 135 22.14 -6.46 -28.68
C SER A 135 22.72 -6.72 -30.09
N PRO A 136 22.93 -7.97 -30.60
CA PRO A 136 21.96 -9.07 -30.60
C PRO A 136 22.49 -10.55 -30.66
N VAL A 137 21.56 -11.50 -30.49
CA VAL A 137 21.49 -12.94 -30.89
C VAL A 137 22.77 -13.72 -31.28
N SER A 138 23.04 -14.86 -30.60
CA SER A 138 23.29 -16.19 -31.22
C SER A 138 23.79 -17.27 -30.23
N THR A 139 22.99 -18.33 -30.11
CA THR A 139 23.30 -19.77 -30.01
C THR A 139 24.60 -20.30 -29.34
N ALA A 140 24.34 -21.23 -28.40
CA ALA A 140 24.88 -22.60 -28.32
C ALA A 140 25.90 -22.94 -27.20
N ALA A 141 25.41 -23.84 -26.33
CA ALA A 141 25.99 -25.13 -25.90
C ALA A 141 26.93 -25.22 -24.68
N ALA A 142 26.44 -26.05 -23.74
CA ALA A 142 27.15 -26.99 -22.87
C ALA A 142 28.00 -26.39 -21.71
N ALA A 143 28.13 -26.97 -20.52
CA ALA A 143 27.84 -28.31 -20.05
C ALA A 143 27.58 -28.34 -18.53
N VAL A 144 26.88 -29.40 -18.13
CA VAL A 144 26.66 -29.99 -16.79
C VAL A 144 27.93 -30.23 -15.97
N LEU A 145 27.80 -30.18 -14.63
CA LEU A 145 28.31 -31.10 -13.57
C LEU A 145 28.31 -30.35 -12.22
N ALA A 146 27.40 -30.63 -11.27
CA ALA A 146 27.37 -31.74 -10.31
C ALA A 146 27.93 -31.35 -8.92
N ALA A 147 27.10 -31.47 -7.88
CA ALA A 147 27.43 -32.12 -6.60
C ALA A 147 26.15 -32.26 -5.75
N ALA A 148 25.82 -33.50 -5.39
CA ALA A 148 24.75 -33.90 -4.49
C ALA A 148 25.35 -34.58 -3.24
N ALA A 149 24.60 -34.54 -2.13
CA ALA A 149 24.49 -35.51 -1.02
C ALA A 149 24.43 -34.75 0.32
N ALA A 150 23.29 -34.66 1.03
CA ALA A 150 22.43 -35.67 1.67
C ALA A 150 22.94 -36.13 3.04
N ALA A 151 22.12 -35.89 4.09
CA ALA A 151 22.11 -36.69 5.31
C ALA A 151 20.81 -36.43 6.10
N SER A 152 19.83 -37.33 5.99
CA SER A 152 18.89 -37.71 7.08
C SER A 152 17.89 -38.75 6.57
N GLN A 153 18.14 -40.03 6.85
CA GLN A 153 17.10 -41.01 7.24
C GLN A 153 17.76 -42.36 7.56
N LEU A 154 17.65 -42.74 8.84
CA LEU A 154 17.79 -44.10 9.35
C LEU A 154 16.37 -44.70 9.37
N LEU A 155 16.15 -45.77 8.60
CA LEU A 155 15.54 -47.02 9.05
C LEU A 155 15.82 -48.11 7.99
#